data_AF-A0A3M9LUY9-F1
#
_entry.id   AF-A0A3M9LUY9-F1
#
_cell.length_a   1.000
_cell.length_b   1.000
_cell.length_c   1.000
_cell.angle_alpha   90.00
_cell.angle_beta   90.00
_cell.angle_gamma   90.00
#
_symmetry.space_group_name_H-M   'P 1'
#
loop_
_entity.id
_entity.type
_entity.pdbx_description
1 polymer ?
#
loop_
_entity_poly.entity_id
_entity_poly.type
_entity_poly.pdbx_seq_one_letter_code
_entity_poly.pdbx_strand_id
1 'polypeptide(L)'
;MEMFGYLSEAGIWTQISPGQIRRMVAQWPAEDTTPAEVAGLLATSRQLVVCSYYCYEFLVVAVLVALQATETALRMHLTDGSSKQTLTKLIERARANGTLSEEVADDLHLARHLRNDLSHPRYQGAWTYGMALPLIERSHRFSSFLFTTVTTSEDPSLP
;
A
#
# COMPACT_ATOMS: atom_id res chain seq x y z
N MET A 1 8.49 -28.61 0.79
CA MET A 1 8.53 -27.41 1.66
C MET A 1 9.79 -26.66 1.29
N GLU A 2 9.70 -25.74 0.32
CA GLU A 2 10.85 -24.94 -0.10
C GLU A 2 11.25 -23.99 1.02
N MET A 3 12.53 -24.01 1.40
CA MET A 3 13.09 -23.11 2.41
C MET A 3 13.19 -21.71 1.83
N PHE A 4 12.30 -20.81 2.24
CA PHE A 4 12.48 -19.37 2.02
C PHE A 4 13.53 -18.85 3.01
N GLY A 5 14.76 -18.69 2.52
CA GLY A 5 15.86 -18.06 3.25
C GLY A 5 16.56 -17.03 2.38
N TYR A 6 17.27 -16.11 3.00
CA TYR A 6 18.17 -15.19 2.32
C TYR A 6 19.56 -15.29 2.92
N LEU A 7 20.57 -14.97 2.14
CA LEU A 7 21.94 -14.84 2.62
C LEU A 7 22.06 -13.48 3.32
N SER A 8 22.37 -13.48 4.61
CA SER A 8 22.66 -12.23 5.32
C SER A 8 23.96 -11.60 4.79
N GLU A 9 24.21 -10.33 5.10
CA GLU A 9 25.48 -9.67 4.79
C GLU A 9 26.69 -10.40 5.40
N ALA A 10 26.48 -11.16 6.48
CA ALA A 10 27.48 -12.02 7.10
C ALA A 10 27.67 -13.38 6.39
N GLY A 11 27.01 -13.62 5.26
CA GLY A 11 27.08 -14.87 4.51
C GLY A 11 26.30 -16.04 5.13
N ILE A 12 25.41 -15.76 6.10
CA ILE A 12 24.65 -16.79 6.81
C ILE A 12 23.27 -16.94 6.17
N TRP A 13 22.95 -18.17 5.76
CA TRP A 13 21.59 -18.53 5.36
C TRP A 13 20.64 -18.35 6.54
N THR A 14 19.77 -17.35 6.43
CA THR A 14 18.79 -17.03 7.45
C THR A 14 17.41 -17.40 6.93
N GLN A 15 16.68 -18.25 7.65
CA GLN A 15 15.28 -18.50 7.33
C GLN A 15 14.47 -17.22 7.56
N ILE A 16 13.53 -16.93 6.66
CA ILE A 16 12.54 -15.89 6.92
C ILE A 16 11.69 -16.32 8.12
N SER A 17 11.55 -15.43 9.08
CA SER A 17 10.70 -15.56 10.26
C SER A 17 9.65 -14.45 10.28
N PRO A 18 8.51 -14.65 10.96
CA PRO A 18 7.52 -13.59 11.18
C PRO A 18 8.14 -12.33 11.80
N GLY A 19 9.17 -12.48 12.64
CA GLY A 19 9.89 -11.36 13.24
C GLY A 19 10.67 -10.52 12.23
N GLN A 20 11.27 -11.13 11.21
CA GLN A 20 11.93 -10.40 10.12
C GLN A 20 10.92 -9.68 9.25
N ILE A 21 9.82 -10.35 8.87
CA ILE A 21 8.75 -9.74 8.09
C ILE A 21 8.18 -8.53 8.84
N ARG A 22 7.92 -8.68 10.15
CA ARG A 22 7.44 -7.58 11.00
C ARG A 22 8.39 -6.38 11.01
N ARG A 23 9.71 -6.63 11.13
CA ARG A 23 10.72 -5.55 11.08
C ARG A 23 10.76 -4.86 9.73
N MET A 24 10.63 -5.62 8.64
CA MET A 24 10.60 -5.07 7.28
C MET A 24 9.37 -4.17 7.09
N VAL A 25 8.16 -4.67 7.36
CA VAL A 25 6.93 -3.89 7.15
C VAL A 25 6.78 -2.70 8.12
N ALA A 26 7.48 -2.73 9.25
CA ALA A 26 7.56 -1.61 10.19
C ALA A 26 8.35 -0.42 9.64
N GLN A 27 9.17 -0.60 8.60
CA GLN A 27 9.90 0.49 7.95
C GLN A 27 9.02 1.31 7.00
N TRP A 28 7.87 0.79 6.60
CA TRP A 28 6.93 1.53 5.77
C TRP A 28 6.38 2.73 6.54
N PRO A 29 6.11 3.86 5.88
CA PRO A 29 5.64 5.05 6.59
C PRO A 29 4.26 4.84 7.23
N ALA A 30 4.09 5.47 8.39
CA ALA A 30 2.83 5.70 9.07
C ALA A 30 2.98 7.05 9.76
N GLU A 31 2.54 8.11 9.08
CA GLU A 31 2.55 9.46 9.65
C GLU A 31 1.47 9.57 10.72
N ASP A 32 1.78 10.23 11.83
CA ASP A 32 0.82 10.52 12.90
C ASP A 32 -0.34 11.41 12.41
N THR A 33 -0.14 12.12 11.30
CA THR A 33 -1.17 12.93 10.63
C THR A 33 -2.09 12.12 9.73
N THR A 34 -1.79 10.84 9.47
CA THR A 34 -2.64 9.97 8.67
C THR A 34 -3.95 9.71 9.44
N PRO A 35 -5.13 9.95 8.84
CA PRO A 35 -6.40 9.69 9.50
C PRO A 35 -6.54 8.23 9.96
N ALA A 36 -7.22 8.03 11.09
CA ALA A 36 -7.31 6.74 11.77
C ALA A 36 -7.90 5.63 10.88
N GLU A 37 -8.83 5.96 10.01
CA GLU A 37 -9.47 5.05 9.06
C GLU A 37 -8.46 4.50 8.05
N VAL A 38 -7.59 5.38 7.52
CA VAL A 38 -6.52 5.00 6.59
C VAL A 38 -5.44 4.21 7.33
N ALA A 39 -5.03 4.70 8.50
CA ALA A 39 -4.02 4.05 9.34
C ALA A 39 -4.45 2.63 9.75
N GLY A 40 -5.73 2.42 10.06
CA GLY A 40 -6.30 1.11 10.40
C GLY A 40 -6.22 0.12 9.24
N LEU A 41 -6.52 0.55 8.01
CA LEU A 41 -6.39 -0.29 6.82
C LEU A 41 -4.92 -0.63 6.54
N LEU A 42 -4.03 0.35 6.59
CA LEU A 42 -2.58 0.14 6.43
C LEU A 42 -2.01 -0.80 7.49
N ALA A 43 -2.40 -0.65 8.75
CA ALA A 43 -2.00 -1.55 9.84
C ALA A 43 -2.53 -2.97 9.63
N THR A 44 -3.75 -3.12 9.13
CA THR A 44 -4.34 -4.42 8.78
C THR A 44 -3.55 -5.07 7.64
N SER A 45 -3.22 -4.32 6.59
CA SER A 45 -2.39 -4.80 5.48
C SER A 45 -1.03 -5.31 5.98
N ARG A 46 -0.31 -4.54 6.84
CA ARG A 46 0.94 -5.01 7.46
C ARG A 46 0.77 -6.32 8.23
N GLN A 47 -0.30 -6.45 9.00
CA GLN A 47 -0.57 -7.69 9.75
C GLN A 47 -0.81 -8.87 8.82
N LEU A 48 -1.53 -8.68 7.72
CA LEU A 48 -1.76 -9.71 6.71
C LEU A 48 -0.45 -10.15 6.03
N VAL A 49 0.50 -9.24 5.79
CA VAL A 49 1.84 -9.59 5.29
C VAL A 49 2.62 -10.45 6.31
N VAL A 50 2.47 -10.18 7.61
CA VAL A 50 3.09 -11.04 8.64
C VAL A 50 2.40 -12.40 8.70
N CYS A 51 1.07 -12.43 8.65
CA CYS A 51 0.28 -13.66 8.65
C CYS A 51 0.52 -14.51 7.41
N SER A 52 0.94 -13.90 6.29
CA SER A 52 1.19 -14.63 5.06
C SER A 52 2.36 -15.59 5.13
N TYR A 53 3.20 -15.47 6.16
CA TYR A 53 4.17 -16.49 6.53
C TYR A 53 3.52 -17.85 6.75
N TYR A 54 2.31 -17.87 7.33
CA TYR A 54 1.55 -19.09 7.61
C TYR A 54 0.60 -19.48 6.47
N CYS A 55 0.02 -18.50 5.77
CA CYS A 55 -0.94 -18.71 4.70
C CYS A 55 -0.75 -17.67 3.61
N TYR A 56 -0.12 -18.09 2.51
CA TYR A 56 0.41 -17.21 1.48
C TYR A 56 -0.66 -16.37 0.76
N GLU A 57 -1.90 -16.85 0.71
CA GLU A 57 -3.09 -16.17 0.20
C GLU A 57 -3.34 -14.83 0.89
N PHE A 58 -2.88 -14.65 2.14
CA PHE A 58 -2.98 -13.37 2.84
C PHE A 58 -2.15 -12.26 2.17
N LEU A 59 -1.17 -12.55 1.31
CA LEU A 59 -0.51 -11.50 0.52
C LEU A 59 -1.46 -10.81 -0.44
N VAL A 60 -2.34 -11.57 -1.10
CA VAL A 60 -3.33 -10.99 -2.01
C VAL A 60 -4.33 -10.12 -1.24
N VAL A 61 -4.76 -10.59 -0.07
CA VAL A 61 -5.64 -9.82 0.81
C VAL A 61 -4.92 -8.56 1.33
N ALA A 62 -3.63 -8.66 1.67
CA ALA A 62 -2.83 -7.51 2.10
C ALA A 62 -2.73 -6.43 1.01
N VAL A 63 -2.51 -6.82 -0.25
CA VAL A 63 -2.51 -5.90 -1.39
C VAL A 63 -3.89 -5.26 -1.55
N LEU A 64 -4.96 -6.04 -1.51
CA LEU A 64 -6.32 -5.50 -1.62
C LEU A 64 -6.60 -4.46 -0.53
N VAL A 65 -6.29 -4.76 0.73
CA VAL A 65 -6.49 -3.84 1.86
C VAL A 65 -5.61 -2.60 1.73
N ALA A 66 -4.37 -2.72 1.23
CA ALA A 66 -3.49 -1.58 0.97
C ALA A 66 -4.07 -0.65 -0.11
N LEU A 67 -4.61 -1.21 -1.19
CA LEU A 67 -5.26 -0.44 -2.25
C LEU A 67 -6.57 0.23 -1.78
N GLN A 68 -7.31 -0.42 -0.88
CA GLN A 68 -8.46 0.20 -0.20
C GLN A 68 -8.03 1.36 0.71
N ALA A 69 -6.87 1.26 1.36
CA ALA A 69 -6.31 2.36 2.13
C ALA A 69 -5.98 3.55 1.24
N THR A 70 -5.34 3.33 0.08
CA THR A 70 -5.07 4.35 -0.94
C THR A 70 -6.34 5.07 -1.41
N GLU A 71 -7.40 4.32 -1.71
CA GLU A 71 -8.70 4.90 -2.08
C GLU A 71 -9.30 5.73 -0.94
N THR A 72 -9.24 5.22 0.29
CA THR A 72 -9.75 5.90 1.47
C THR A 72 -8.97 7.19 1.75
N ALA A 73 -7.64 7.14 1.63
CA ALA A 73 -6.77 8.30 1.77
C ALA A 73 -7.14 9.40 0.78
N LEU A 74 -7.29 9.06 -0.50
CA LEU A 74 -7.68 10.02 -1.53
C LEU A 74 -9.07 10.61 -1.27
N ARG A 75 -10.02 9.78 -0.81
CA ARG A 75 -11.38 10.21 -0.45
C ARG A 75 -11.38 11.17 0.74
N MET A 76 -10.60 10.88 1.77
CA MET A 76 -10.47 11.73 2.95
C MET A 76 -9.79 13.04 2.61
N HIS A 77 -8.70 13.01 1.85
CA HIS A 77 -7.98 14.20 1.44
C HIS A 77 -8.82 15.17 0.58
N LEU A 78 -9.70 14.65 -0.30
CA LEU A 78 -10.45 15.50 -1.24
C LEU A 78 -11.86 15.89 -0.78
N THR A 79 -12.46 15.13 0.14
CA THR A 79 -13.90 15.23 0.45
C THR A 79 -14.24 15.02 1.92
N ASP A 80 -13.25 15.04 2.81
CA ASP A 80 -13.39 14.75 4.24
C ASP A 80 -14.08 13.39 4.50
N GLY A 81 -13.92 12.43 3.59
CA GLY A 81 -14.48 11.07 3.69
C GLY A 81 -15.98 10.95 3.38
N SER A 82 -16.69 12.07 3.18
CA SER A 82 -18.16 12.10 3.03
C SER A 82 -18.68 11.69 1.64
N SER A 83 -17.80 11.71 0.63
CA SER A 83 -18.20 11.50 -0.76
C SER A 83 -18.47 10.04 -1.09
N LYS A 84 -19.49 9.78 -1.91
CA LYS A 84 -19.76 8.47 -2.56
C LYS A 84 -19.12 8.36 -3.95
N GLN A 85 -18.20 9.24 -4.31
CA GLN A 85 -17.52 9.19 -5.60
C GLN A 85 -16.76 7.87 -5.80
N THR A 86 -16.70 7.40 -7.04
CA THR A 86 -15.88 6.25 -7.42
C THR A 86 -14.40 6.63 -7.40
N LEU A 87 -13.51 5.64 -7.24
CA LEU A 87 -12.06 5.87 -7.27
C LEU A 87 -11.62 6.60 -8.56
N THR A 88 -12.18 6.26 -9.72
CA THR A 88 -11.95 7.01 -10.98
C THR A 88 -12.23 8.50 -10.82
N LYS A 89 -13.37 8.88 -10.24
CA LYS A 89 -13.73 10.30 -10.06
C LYS A 89 -12.83 11.01 -9.05
N LEU A 90 -12.36 10.29 -8.03
CA LEU A 90 -11.41 10.85 -7.07
C LEU A 90 -10.06 11.11 -7.73
N ILE A 91 -9.55 10.18 -8.55
CA ILE A 91 -8.29 10.34 -9.30
C ILE A 91 -8.38 11.53 -10.26
N GLU A 92 -9.43 11.60 -11.08
CA GLU A 92 -9.59 12.72 -12.03
C GLU A 92 -9.71 14.07 -11.32
N ARG A 93 -10.38 14.12 -10.15
CA ARG A 93 -10.46 15.35 -9.35
C ARG A 93 -9.11 15.76 -8.79
N ALA A 94 -8.34 14.80 -8.28
CA ALA A 94 -7.01 15.02 -7.71
C ALA A 94 -5.97 15.43 -8.77
N ARG A 95 -6.17 14.96 -10.01
CA ARG A 95 -5.42 15.43 -11.17
C ARG A 95 -5.81 16.86 -11.52
N ALA A 96 -7.11 17.12 -11.65
CA ALA A 96 -7.62 18.42 -12.08
C ALA A 96 -7.30 19.58 -11.11
N ASN A 97 -7.19 19.30 -9.80
CA ASN A 97 -6.82 20.31 -8.80
C ASN A 97 -5.31 20.38 -8.53
N GLY A 98 -4.49 19.61 -9.26
CA GLY A 98 -3.03 19.59 -9.13
C GLY A 98 -2.48 18.85 -7.91
N THR A 99 -3.32 18.12 -7.16
CA THR A 99 -2.85 17.24 -6.06
C THR A 99 -1.99 16.10 -6.60
N LEU A 100 -2.29 15.57 -7.80
CA LEU A 100 -1.54 14.51 -8.46
C LEU A 100 -0.92 14.98 -9.77
N SER A 101 0.28 14.50 -10.04
CA SER A 101 0.87 14.56 -11.38
C SER A 101 0.14 13.61 -12.34
N GLU A 102 0.36 13.80 -13.64
CA GLU A 102 -0.15 12.92 -14.70
C GLU A 102 0.30 11.47 -14.49
N GLU A 103 1.59 11.27 -14.21
CA GLU A 103 2.18 9.95 -13.98
C GLU A 103 1.56 9.24 -12.77
N VAL A 104 1.38 9.96 -11.65
CA VAL A 104 0.76 9.38 -10.45
C VAL A 104 -0.71 9.05 -10.68
N ALA A 105 -1.43 9.86 -11.46
CA ALA A 105 -2.81 9.57 -11.83
C ALA A 105 -2.94 8.29 -12.68
N ASP A 106 -2.04 8.09 -13.64
CA ASP A 106 -1.98 6.89 -14.48
C ASP A 106 -1.66 5.63 -13.63
N ASP A 107 -0.68 5.72 -12.74
CA ASP A 107 -0.34 4.65 -11.80
C ASP A 107 -1.53 4.28 -10.89
N LEU A 108 -2.29 5.28 -10.42
CA LEU A 108 -3.50 5.03 -9.63
C LEU A 108 -4.63 4.41 -10.45
N HIS A 109 -4.74 4.69 -11.75
CA HIS A 109 -5.70 3.98 -12.61
C HIS A 109 -5.32 2.51 -12.78
N LEU A 110 -4.03 2.19 -12.92
CA LEU A 110 -3.55 0.81 -12.91
C LEU A 110 -3.86 0.12 -11.57
N ALA A 111 -3.57 0.79 -10.46
CA ALA A 111 -3.88 0.31 -9.11
C ALA A 111 -5.39 0.08 -8.91
N ARG A 112 -6.24 0.96 -9.45
CA ARG A 112 -7.70 0.82 -9.44
C ARG A 112 -8.17 -0.42 -10.20
N HIS A 113 -7.59 -0.68 -11.38
CA HIS A 113 -7.90 -1.89 -12.15
C HIS A 113 -7.57 -3.15 -11.34
N LEU A 114 -6.35 -3.19 -10.78
CA LEU A 114 -5.92 -4.30 -9.92
C LEU A 114 -6.85 -4.47 -8.71
N ARG A 115 -7.18 -3.39 -7.99
CA ARG A 115 -8.11 -3.44 -6.84
C ARG A 115 -9.45 -4.05 -7.22
N ASN A 116 -9.97 -3.71 -8.40
CA ASN A 116 -11.25 -4.23 -8.87
C ASN A 116 -11.17 -5.72 -9.21
N ASP A 117 -10.09 -6.17 -9.84
CA ASP A 117 -9.85 -7.58 -10.14
C ASP A 117 -9.72 -8.40 -8.86
N LEU A 118 -8.99 -7.88 -7.86
CA LEU A 118 -8.85 -8.52 -6.55
C LEU A 118 -10.15 -8.53 -5.72
N SER A 119 -11.04 -7.57 -5.94
CA SER A 119 -12.35 -7.51 -5.26
C SER A 119 -13.38 -8.44 -5.90
N HIS A 120 -13.19 -8.83 -7.16
CA HIS A 120 -14.10 -9.72 -7.90
C HIS A 120 -13.31 -10.87 -8.54
N PRO A 121 -12.62 -11.69 -7.72
CA PRO A 121 -11.72 -12.71 -8.24
C PRO A 121 -12.51 -13.80 -8.97
N ARG A 122 -11.99 -14.23 -10.12
CA ARG A 122 -12.51 -15.42 -10.82
C ARG A 122 -11.96 -16.73 -10.24
N TYR A 123 -10.82 -16.67 -9.58
CA TYR A 123 -10.14 -17.78 -8.90
C TYR A 123 -9.26 -17.23 -7.77
N GLN A 124 -8.93 -18.06 -6.79
CA GLN A 124 -8.02 -17.70 -5.70
C GLN A 124 -6.59 -17.59 -6.24
N GLY A 125 -6.03 -16.38 -6.25
CA GLY A 125 -4.64 -16.14 -6.61
C GLY A 125 -3.70 -16.28 -5.41
N ALA A 126 -2.46 -16.70 -5.69
CA ALA A 126 -1.37 -16.75 -4.72
C ALA A 126 -0.22 -15.88 -5.26
N TRP A 127 0.24 -14.90 -4.49
CA TRP A 127 1.22 -13.89 -4.93
C TRP A 127 2.50 -13.94 -4.12
N THR A 128 3.65 -13.80 -4.78
CA THR A 128 4.95 -13.75 -4.09
C THR A 128 5.13 -12.45 -3.31
N TYR A 129 5.97 -12.50 -2.28
CA TYR A 129 6.44 -11.29 -1.61
C TYR A 129 7.01 -10.28 -2.60
N GLY A 130 7.76 -10.73 -3.61
CA GLY A 130 8.31 -9.85 -4.66
C GLY A 130 7.23 -9.14 -5.50
N MET A 131 6.06 -9.76 -5.69
CA MET A 131 4.93 -9.12 -6.36
C MET A 131 4.14 -8.19 -5.43
N ALA A 132 3.91 -8.62 -4.19
CA ALA A 132 2.98 -7.96 -3.27
C ALA A 132 3.61 -6.76 -2.53
N LEU A 133 4.84 -6.92 -2.02
CA LEU A 133 5.44 -5.93 -1.12
C LEU A 133 5.62 -4.54 -1.76
N PRO A 134 6.09 -4.41 -3.02
CA PRO A 134 6.22 -3.09 -3.64
C PRO A 134 4.90 -2.32 -3.72
N LEU A 135 3.79 -3.01 -4.00
CA LEU A 135 2.47 -2.39 -4.11
C LEU A 135 1.94 -1.92 -2.74
N ILE A 136 2.16 -2.73 -1.71
CA ILE A 136 1.76 -2.39 -0.33
C ILE A 136 2.59 -1.21 0.16
N GLU A 137 3.91 -1.27 0.00
CA GLU A 137 4.81 -0.16 0.36
C GLU A 137 4.44 1.14 -0.36
N ARG A 138 4.13 1.08 -1.66
CA ARG A 138 3.71 2.26 -2.43
C ARG A 138 2.40 2.84 -1.90
N SER A 139 1.47 2.01 -1.45
CA SER A 139 0.23 2.45 -0.82
C SER A 139 0.48 3.17 0.51
N HIS A 140 1.43 2.67 1.32
CA HIS A 140 1.88 3.36 2.54
C HIS A 140 2.49 4.72 2.23
N ARG A 141 3.43 4.78 1.27
CA ARG A 141 4.11 6.03 0.88
C ARG A 141 3.14 7.05 0.32
N PHE A 142 2.24 6.63 -0.55
CA PHE A 142 1.22 7.49 -1.13
C PHE A 142 0.26 8.05 -0.07
N SER A 143 -0.22 7.19 0.84
CA SER A 143 -1.09 7.64 1.93
C SER A 143 -0.39 8.63 2.85
N SER A 144 0.88 8.38 3.17
CA SER A 144 1.73 9.31 3.91
C SER A 144 1.84 10.66 3.19
N PHE A 145 2.18 10.65 1.90
CA PHE A 145 2.33 11.86 1.08
C PHE A 145 1.09 12.77 1.12
N LEU A 146 -0.12 12.20 1.07
CA LEU A 146 -1.36 12.97 1.11
C LEU A 146 -1.61 13.70 2.44
N PHE A 147 -0.97 13.28 3.53
CA PHE A 147 -1.19 13.84 4.86
C PHE A 147 0.07 14.39 5.53
N THR A 148 1.24 14.25 4.92
CA THR A 148 2.46 14.93 5.38
C THR A 148 2.29 16.43 5.15
N THR A 149 2.33 17.20 6.24
CA THR A 149 2.44 18.66 6.16
C THR A 149 3.86 19.00 5.72
N VAL A 150 4.09 19.16 4.41
CA VAL A 150 5.37 19.69 3.93
C VAL A 150 5.47 21.14 4.39
N THR A 151 6.23 21.39 5.46
CA THR A 151 6.82 22.71 5.69
C THR A 151 7.83 22.88 4.55
N THR A 152 7.52 23.74 3.59
CA THR A 152 8.28 23.95 2.36
C THR A 152 9.80 24.00 2.58
N SER A 153 10.51 22.96 2.19
CA SER A 153 11.85 23.05 1.58
C SER A 153 12.24 21.74 0.91
N GLU A 154 12.24 21.79 -0.42
CA GLU A 154 13.07 21.03 -1.37
C GLU A 154 13.34 19.53 -1.11
N ASP A 155 12.50 18.68 -1.72
CA ASP A 155 12.98 17.46 -2.37
C ASP A 155 12.19 17.23 -3.68
N PRO A 156 12.82 17.37 -4.86
CA PRO A 156 12.18 17.08 -6.15
C PRO A 156 12.04 15.57 -6.43
N SER A 157 12.32 14.70 -5.45
CA SER A 157 12.23 13.24 -5.54
C SER A 157 11.30 12.60 -4.52
N LEU A 158 10.14 13.21 -4.27
CA LEU A 158 8.95 12.43 -3.90
C LEU A 158 8.23 11.95 -5.17
N PRO A 159 7.82 10.67 -5.21
CA PRO A 159 7.49 9.92 -6.42
C PRO A 159 6.15 10.30 -7.07
#